data_AF-A0A9P0JLC0-F1
#
_entry.id   AF-A0A9P0JLC0-F1
#
_cell.length_a   1.000
_cell.length_b   1.000
_cell.length_c   1.000
_cell.angle_alpha   90.00
_cell.angle_beta   90.00
_cell.angle_gamma   90.00
#
_symmetry.space_group_name_H-M   'P 1'
#
loop_
_entity.id
_entity.type
_entity.pdbx_description
1 polymer ?
#
loop_
_entity_poly.entity_id
_entity_poly.type
_entity_poly.pdbx_seq_one_letter_code
_entity_poly.pdbx_strand_id
1 'polypeptide(L)'
;MKIHSNELISQHLAQIIVSISSLMQDKEQKVRKAAAKAVHVILEVTPEDKLQPFYNCFLTNLKCAMTNIDRNIQEGSLTFLDCFLKQKSELICSYRDSILPEVFSLFSKLQSSSGLDRKLTLNLGSKMTSVTWRINIMSRLLQLLPKVDEGDMSGDANGNHNLYEATKSHIFPIYKYEFGRGLAATADCFGIHHNDAEANNALNFQIMSFVPLLYQTFIEVLPEKKSSKSSDEYTALSEEAAAVLTCVISTLYVLWKYYSKTEEYENLKEVLLKPEARRFLSHLLSNFPYCKSGSTMFKKSKSQIIPNMTTDDKCTKENLMIAYIYFSLATTCKLQKDMKSELQMVTSFVNRMLLTRKDLNKTEGKLLVEFLKLCFIDNTTKLKKFGIDLRTIIDNTIIFYTHSTTSEWVQRELFAILLHIANVPTLNKSAQYNSFVMTLPSMLCKTKVSDVTVDSLLQFSKFGHESFQQAFTKRFQKILGNLRSLVINVTKPSLINTEESVKRKIVYIFYFFKTLDPILEDINKFCDVEPTCIYSCYFREMLNIRSGLPSRD
;
A
#
# COMPACT_ATOMS: atom_id res chain seq x y z
N MET A 1 -19.24 -7.82 39.77
CA MET A 1 -19.17 -9.06 38.97
C MET A 1 -17.95 -9.12 38.04
N LYS A 2 -17.56 -8.05 37.32
CA LYS A 2 -16.34 -8.04 36.47
C LYS A 2 -15.00 -8.26 37.21
N ILE A 3 -14.90 -7.85 38.48
CA ILE A 3 -13.64 -7.91 39.25
C ILE A 3 -13.23 -9.35 39.56
N HIS A 4 -14.18 -10.21 39.97
CA HIS A 4 -13.90 -11.62 40.23
C HIS A 4 -13.56 -12.43 38.98
N SER A 5 -13.99 -11.98 37.79
CA SER A 5 -13.69 -12.64 36.52
C SER A 5 -12.20 -12.54 36.16
N ASN A 6 -11.57 -11.38 36.41
CA ASN A 6 -10.17 -11.15 36.06
C ASN A 6 -9.22 -11.96 36.95
N GLU A 7 -9.49 -12.03 38.25
CA GLU A 7 -8.69 -12.81 39.20
C GLU A 7 -8.77 -14.31 38.89
N LEU A 8 -9.97 -14.86 38.69
CA LEU A 8 -10.17 -16.27 38.34
C LEU A 8 -9.51 -16.65 37.01
N ILE A 9 -9.66 -15.81 35.99
CA ILE A 9 -9.00 -16.03 34.69
C ILE A 9 -7.49 -16.01 34.87
N SER A 10 -6.94 -15.09 35.66
CA SER A 10 -5.49 -15.00 35.87
C SER A 10 -4.90 -16.19 36.65
N GLN A 11 -5.64 -16.76 37.60
CA GLN A 11 -5.19 -17.87 38.44
C GLN A 11 -5.31 -19.23 37.73
N HIS A 12 -6.31 -19.41 36.88
CA HIS A 12 -6.59 -20.70 36.21
C HIS A 12 -6.46 -20.62 34.68
N LEU A 13 -5.74 -19.63 34.16
CA LEU A 13 -5.67 -19.30 32.74
C LEU A 13 -5.37 -20.52 31.86
N ALA A 14 -4.36 -21.30 32.21
CA ALA A 14 -3.92 -22.46 31.44
C ALA A 14 -5.04 -23.51 31.32
N GLN A 15 -5.68 -23.88 32.44
CA GLN A 15 -6.76 -24.87 32.47
C GLN A 15 -7.98 -24.37 31.68
N ILE A 16 -8.35 -23.11 31.89
CA ILE A 16 -9.47 -22.47 31.20
C ILE A 16 -9.23 -22.46 29.68
N ILE A 17 -8.04 -22.06 29.23
CA ILE A 17 -7.71 -22.01 27.79
C ILE A 17 -7.77 -23.41 27.18
N VAL A 18 -7.15 -24.41 27.79
CA VAL A 18 -7.14 -25.78 27.27
C VAL A 18 -8.58 -26.32 27.17
N SER A 19 -9.38 -26.16 28.22
CA SER A 19 -10.76 -26.65 28.24
C SER A 19 -11.67 -25.92 27.25
N ILE A 20 -11.56 -24.60 27.11
CA ILE A 20 -12.41 -23.84 26.19
C ILE A 20 -11.98 -24.03 24.74
N SER A 21 -10.68 -24.20 24.48
CA SER A 21 -10.17 -24.41 23.12
C SER A 21 -10.75 -25.66 22.48
N SER A 22 -10.87 -26.77 23.23
CA SER A 22 -11.45 -28.01 22.70
C SER A 22 -12.92 -27.88 22.31
N LEU A 23 -13.68 -27.00 22.97
CA LEU A 23 -15.08 -26.72 22.66
C LEU A 23 -15.29 -26.04 21.30
N MET A 24 -14.23 -25.57 20.63
CA MET A 24 -14.32 -25.08 19.25
C MET A 24 -14.80 -26.18 18.28
N GLN A 25 -14.50 -27.44 18.61
CA GLN A 25 -14.82 -28.62 17.81
C GLN A 25 -16.07 -29.35 18.31
N ASP A 26 -16.78 -28.77 19.28
CA ASP A 26 -17.98 -29.40 19.86
C ASP A 26 -19.05 -29.59 18.77
N LYS A 27 -19.81 -30.68 18.83
CA LYS A 27 -20.86 -30.99 17.86
C LYS A 27 -22.05 -30.03 17.98
N GLU A 28 -22.36 -29.57 19.18
CA GLU A 28 -23.50 -28.69 19.44
C GLU A 28 -23.18 -27.23 19.15
N GLN A 29 -23.99 -26.61 18.26
CA GLN A 29 -23.83 -25.20 17.92
C GLN A 29 -23.98 -24.27 19.13
N LYS A 30 -24.83 -24.63 20.11
CA LYS A 30 -25.04 -23.83 21.32
C LYS A 30 -23.77 -23.79 22.18
N VAL A 31 -23.09 -24.92 22.32
CA VAL A 31 -21.81 -25.02 23.05
C VAL A 31 -20.74 -24.20 22.34
N ARG A 32 -20.58 -24.35 21.01
CA ARG A 32 -19.62 -23.53 20.23
C ARG A 32 -19.88 -22.03 20.37
N LYS A 33 -21.14 -21.58 20.34
CA LYS A 33 -21.50 -20.17 20.54
C LYS A 33 -21.18 -19.67 21.96
N ALA A 34 -21.39 -20.48 22.97
CA ALA A 34 -21.03 -20.14 24.35
C ALA A 34 -19.51 -20.06 24.51
N ALA A 35 -18.79 -21.04 23.96
CA ALA A 35 -17.32 -21.06 23.94
C ALA A 35 -16.75 -19.83 23.22
N ALA A 36 -17.30 -19.43 22.07
CA ALA A 36 -16.84 -18.23 21.36
C ALA A 36 -16.98 -16.96 22.20
N LYS A 37 -18.06 -16.82 22.97
CA LYS A 37 -18.23 -15.70 23.91
C LYS A 37 -17.20 -15.76 25.04
N ALA A 38 -16.91 -16.95 25.56
CA ALA A 38 -15.90 -17.12 26.60
C ALA A 38 -14.50 -16.79 26.08
N VAL A 39 -14.13 -17.28 24.88
CA VAL A 39 -12.88 -16.92 24.19
C VAL A 39 -12.78 -15.41 24.02
N HIS A 40 -13.85 -14.76 23.56
CA HIS A 40 -13.87 -13.31 23.40
C HIS A 40 -13.54 -12.57 24.70
N VAL A 41 -14.16 -12.96 25.82
CA VAL A 41 -13.90 -12.35 27.15
C VAL A 41 -12.46 -12.64 27.62
N ILE A 42 -11.96 -13.85 27.41
CA ILE A 42 -10.57 -14.21 27.77
C ILE A 42 -9.57 -13.35 27.00
N LEU A 43 -9.77 -13.19 25.69
CA LEU A 43 -8.93 -12.36 24.83
C LEU A 43 -9.02 -10.88 25.21
N GLU A 44 -10.20 -10.38 25.59
CA GLU A 44 -10.38 -8.98 26.01
C GLU A 44 -9.67 -8.68 27.34
N VAL A 45 -9.74 -9.61 28.31
CA VAL A 45 -9.24 -9.41 29.68
C VAL A 45 -7.76 -9.73 29.83
N THR A 46 -7.22 -10.64 29.01
CA THR A 46 -5.87 -11.18 29.20
C THR A 46 -4.83 -10.37 28.42
N PRO A 47 -3.77 -9.88 29.09
CA PRO A 47 -2.60 -9.29 28.42
C PRO A 47 -1.90 -10.28 27.47
N GLU A 48 -1.27 -9.78 26.40
CA GLU A 48 -0.69 -10.63 25.35
C GLU A 48 0.48 -11.49 25.85
N ASP A 49 1.32 -10.94 26.71
CA ASP A 49 2.45 -11.61 27.37
C ASP A 49 2.02 -12.85 28.16
N LYS A 50 0.84 -12.80 28.79
CA LYS A 50 0.28 -13.94 29.55
C LYS A 50 -0.44 -14.95 28.67
N LEU A 51 -0.91 -14.52 27.50
CA LEU A 51 -1.66 -15.34 26.57
C LEU A 51 -0.74 -16.16 25.65
N GLN A 52 0.40 -15.58 25.27
CA GLN A 52 1.36 -16.16 24.33
C GLN A 52 1.76 -17.62 24.63
N PRO A 53 2.03 -18.04 25.88
CA PRO A 53 2.43 -19.43 26.18
C PRO A 53 1.34 -20.47 25.85
N PHE A 54 0.08 -20.06 25.87
CA PHE A 54 -1.07 -20.96 25.67
C PHE A 54 -1.75 -20.75 24.32
N TYR A 55 -1.26 -19.80 23.52
CA TYR A 55 -1.93 -19.39 22.28
C TYR A 55 -1.99 -20.54 21.26
N ASN A 56 -0.97 -21.40 21.24
CA ASN A 56 -0.97 -22.61 20.42
C ASN A 56 -2.14 -23.57 20.73
N CYS A 57 -2.65 -23.61 21.96
CA CYS A 57 -3.84 -24.42 22.27
C CYS A 57 -5.08 -23.93 21.51
N PHE A 58 -5.25 -22.60 21.42
CA PHE A 58 -6.30 -22.01 20.61
C PHE A 58 -6.09 -22.32 19.13
N LEU A 59 -4.86 -22.11 18.62
CA LEU A 59 -4.56 -22.27 17.21
C LEU A 59 -4.76 -23.70 16.73
N THR A 60 -4.26 -24.70 17.46
CA THR A 60 -4.44 -26.11 17.08
C THR A 60 -5.91 -26.48 16.98
N ASN A 61 -6.72 -26.12 17.98
CA ASN A 61 -8.15 -26.42 17.96
C ASN A 61 -8.91 -25.64 16.88
N LEU A 62 -8.51 -24.40 16.63
CA LEU A 62 -9.06 -23.58 15.55
C LEU A 62 -8.78 -24.23 14.19
N LYS A 63 -7.54 -24.65 13.93
CA LYS A 63 -7.16 -25.34 12.68
C LYS A 63 -7.90 -26.66 12.51
N CYS A 64 -8.05 -27.44 13.58
CA CYS A 64 -8.87 -28.66 13.55
C CYS A 64 -10.34 -28.35 13.24
N ALA A 65 -10.90 -27.27 13.80
CA ALA A 65 -12.26 -26.84 13.50
C ALA A 65 -12.41 -26.36 12.04
N MET A 66 -11.42 -25.67 11.49
CA MET A 66 -11.38 -25.23 10.08
C MET A 66 -11.28 -26.42 9.10
N THR A 67 -10.51 -27.44 9.45
CA THR A 67 -10.30 -28.62 8.59
C THR A 67 -11.33 -29.72 8.80
N ASN A 68 -12.20 -29.59 9.81
CA ASN A 68 -13.22 -30.57 10.20
C ASN A 68 -14.13 -31.01 9.04
N ILE A 69 -14.62 -32.23 9.08
CA ILE A 69 -15.57 -32.75 8.09
C ILE A 69 -16.98 -32.15 8.23
N ASP A 70 -17.38 -31.72 9.43
CA ASP A 70 -18.67 -31.09 9.68
C ASP A 70 -18.65 -29.60 9.31
N ARG A 71 -19.49 -29.24 8.33
CA ARG A 71 -19.68 -27.87 7.83
C ARG A 71 -20.14 -26.88 8.92
N ASN A 72 -20.93 -27.33 9.89
CA ASN A 72 -21.37 -26.47 10.98
C ASN A 72 -20.23 -26.15 11.96
N ILE A 73 -19.26 -27.06 12.10
CA ILE A 73 -18.05 -26.84 12.90
C ILE A 73 -17.12 -25.88 12.15
N GLN A 74 -16.95 -26.06 10.83
CA GLN A 74 -16.23 -25.11 9.97
C GLN A 74 -16.83 -23.69 10.07
N GLU A 75 -18.16 -23.53 10.03
CA GLU A 75 -18.81 -22.23 10.28
C GLU A 75 -18.55 -21.67 11.68
N GLY A 76 -18.58 -22.54 12.69
CA GLY A 76 -18.21 -22.18 14.05
C GLY A 76 -16.79 -21.61 14.12
N SER A 77 -15.83 -22.24 13.41
CA SER A 77 -14.41 -21.81 13.38
C SER A 77 -14.23 -20.36 12.92
N LEU A 78 -15.06 -19.87 12.00
CA LEU A 78 -15.02 -18.48 11.53
C LEU A 78 -15.45 -17.48 12.60
N THR A 79 -16.34 -17.89 13.51
CA THR A 79 -16.74 -17.06 14.66
C THR A 79 -15.61 -16.96 15.68
N PHE A 80 -14.85 -18.03 15.88
CA PHE A 80 -13.65 -17.99 16.73
C PHE A 80 -12.56 -17.15 16.10
N LEU A 81 -12.31 -17.30 14.79
CA LEU A 81 -11.35 -16.46 14.06
C LEU A 81 -11.65 -14.96 14.23
N ASP A 82 -12.93 -14.57 14.17
CA ASP A 82 -13.35 -13.19 14.44
C ASP A 82 -13.00 -12.72 15.85
N CYS A 83 -13.06 -13.59 16.86
CA CYS A 83 -12.69 -13.22 18.22
C CYS A 83 -11.21 -12.85 18.31
N PHE A 84 -10.34 -13.65 17.67
CA PHE A 84 -8.90 -13.38 17.62
C PHE A 84 -8.59 -12.11 16.84
N LEU A 85 -9.16 -11.96 15.64
CA LEU A 85 -8.95 -10.79 14.80
C LEU A 85 -9.42 -9.49 15.46
N LYS A 86 -10.54 -9.52 16.22
CA LYS A 86 -11.08 -8.32 16.88
C LYS A 86 -10.32 -7.90 18.13
N GLN A 87 -9.92 -8.86 18.96
CA GLN A 87 -9.36 -8.56 20.28
C GLN A 87 -7.82 -8.53 20.30
N LYS A 88 -7.16 -9.41 19.54
CA LYS A 88 -5.71 -9.62 19.57
C LYS A 88 -5.14 -9.79 18.15
N SER A 89 -5.41 -8.80 17.30
CA SER A 89 -5.04 -8.82 15.88
C SER A 89 -3.52 -8.95 15.66
N GLU A 90 -2.70 -8.33 16.50
CA GLU A 90 -1.24 -8.40 16.37
C GLU A 90 -0.73 -9.80 16.67
N LEU A 91 -1.20 -10.40 17.77
CA LEU A 91 -0.84 -11.74 18.18
C LEU A 91 -1.24 -12.81 17.14
N ILE A 92 -2.47 -12.80 16.60
CA ILE A 92 -2.84 -13.78 15.56
C ILE A 92 -2.03 -13.60 14.27
N CYS A 93 -1.68 -12.36 13.92
CA CYS A 93 -0.84 -12.07 12.77
C CYS A 93 0.58 -12.62 12.91
N SER A 94 1.12 -12.76 14.14
CA SER A 94 2.40 -13.44 14.39
C SER A 94 2.39 -14.94 14.04
N TYR A 95 1.21 -15.56 13.94
CA TYR A 95 1.04 -16.97 13.55
C TYR A 95 0.43 -17.13 12.15
N ARG A 96 0.53 -16.08 11.31
CA ARG A 96 -0.08 -16.00 9.97
C ARG A 96 0.22 -17.24 9.13
N ASP A 97 1.49 -17.60 8.98
CA ASP A 97 1.92 -18.63 8.02
C ASP A 97 1.38 -20.01 8.41
N SER A 98 1.09 -20.17 9.71
CA SER A 98 0.50 -21.36 10.28
C SER A 98 -1.03 -21.46 10.06
N ILE A 99 -1.73 -20.32 9.95
CA ILE A 99 -3.21 -20.23 9.89
C ILE A 99 -3.71 -20.03 8.46
N LEU A 100 -2.98 -19.26 7.65
CA LEU A 100 -3.36 -18.95 6.27
C LEU A 100 -3.69 -20.19 5.44
N PRO A 101 -2.91 -21.29 5.53
CA PRO A 101 -3.24 -22.51 4.79
C PRO A 101 -4.64 -23.02 5.06
N GLU A 102 -5.09 -22.94 6.31
CA GLU A 102 -6.36 -23.54 6.72
C GLU A 102 -7.53 -22.65 6.34
N VAL A 103 -7.31 -21.33 6.39
CA VAL A 103 -8.26 -20.35 5.83
C VAL A 103 -8.41 -20.55 4.32
N PHE A 104 -7.31 -20.76 3.58
CA PHE A 104 -7.37 -21.08 2.14
C PHE A 104 -8.05 -22.42 1.87
N SER A 105 -7.85 -23.43 2.73
CA SER A 105 -8.51 -24.73 2.59
C SER A 105 -10.04 -24.63 2.73
N LEU A 106 -10.54 -23.73 3.59
CA LEU A 106 -11.97 -23.45 3.72
C LEU A 106 -12.56 -22.83 2.45
N PHE A 107 -11.76 -22.04 1.73
CA PHE A 107 -12.13 -21.50 0.42
C PHE A 107 -12.12 -22.58 -0.67
N SER A 108 -11.09 -23.43 -0.72
CA SER A 108 -10.92 -24.39 -1.82
C SER A 108 -11.96 -25.51 -1.78
N LYS A 109 -12.38 -25.98 -0.60
CA LYS A 109 -13.43 -27.01 -0.42
C LYS A 109 -14.82 -26.60 -0.94
N LEU A 110 -15.02 -25.34 -1.32
CA LEU A 110 -16.21 -24.87 -2.03
C LEU A 110 -16.26 -25.34 -3.50
N GLN A 111 -15.16 -25.88 -4.05
CA GLN A 111 -15.13 -26.52 -5.37
C GLN A 111 -15.30 -28.04 -5.24
N SER A 112 -16.53 -28.53 -5.12
CA SER A 112 -16.81 -29.95 -5.39
C SER A 112 -17.26 -30.15 -6.85
N SER A 113 -16.45 -30.91 -7.60
CA SER A 113 -16.64 -31.41 -8.98
C SER A 113 -16.38 -30.43 -10.15
N SER A 114 -15.23 -30.64 -10.79
CA SER A 114 -14.89 -30.40 -12.20
C SER A 114 -15.91 -29.64 -13.07
N GLY A 115 -15.57 -28.40 -13.44
CA GLY A 115 -16.21 -27.67 -14.56
C GLY A 115 -16.36 -26.17 -14.31
N LEU A 116 -15.89 -25.34 -15.25
CA LEU A 116 -15.98 -23.87 -15.27
C LEU A 116 -17.41 -23.32 -15.47
N ASP A 117 -18.41 -24.19 -15.60
CA ASP A 117 -19.77 -23.85 -16.04
C ASP A 117 -20.86 -24.08 -14.97
N ARG A 118 -20.47 -24.32 -13.72
CA ARG A 118 -21.44 -24.48 -12.62
C ARG A 118 -21.32 -23.33 -11.61
N LYS A 119 -22.44 -22.63 -11.44
CA LYS A 119 -22.68 -21.67 -10.34
C LYS A 119 -22.28 -22.30 -9.00
N LEU A 120 -21.59 -21.52 -8.16
CA LEU A 120 -21.17 -21.87 -6.79
C LEU A 120 -22.39 -21.97 -5.86
N THR A 121 -23.27 -22.94 -6.11
CA THR A 121 -24.45 -23.24 -5.29
C THR A 121 -24.09 -24.20 -4.16
N LEU A 122 -23.34 -23.72 -3.16
CA LEU A 122 -23.19 -24.43 -1.89
C LEU A 122 -23.60 -23.50 -0.76
N ASN A 123 -24.88 -23.58 -0.38
CA ASN A 123 -25.39 -23.01 0.86
C ASN A 123 -25.00 -23.94 2.01
N LEU A 124 -24.10 -23.48 2.87
CA LEU A 124 -23.69 -24.15 4.09
C LEU A 124 -24.80 -24.02 5.14
N GLY A 125 -25.87 -24.81 5.04
CA GLY A 125 -26.86 -25.06 6.11
C GLY A 125 -27.59 -23.86 6.75
N SER A 126 -27.23 -22.63 6.43
CA SER A 126 -27.71 -21.40 7.03
C SER A 126 -28.42 -20.53 5.99
N LYS A 127 -29.17 -19.52 6.46
CA LYS A 127 -29.87 -18.52 5.63
C LYS A 127 -28.91 -17.63 4.80
N MET A 128 -27.61 -17.96 4.77
CA MET A 128 -26.55 -17.15 4.17
C MET A 128 -26.24 -17.65 2.75
N THR A 129 -26.18 -16.73 1.77
CA THR A 129 -25.83 -17.08 0.39
C THR A 129 -24.35 -17.45 0.28
N SER A 130 -24.00 -18.31 -0.68
CA SER A 130 -22.61 -18.63 -1.06
C SER A 130 -21.76 -17.37 -1.31
N VAL A 131 -22.35 -16.31 -1.88
CA VAL A 131 -21.71 -14.99 -2.05
C VAL A 131 -21.36 -14.34 -0.71
N THR A 132 -22.35 -14.23 0.21
CA THR A 132 -22.15 -13.61 1.53
C THR A 132 -21.11 -14.36 2.35
N TRP A 133 -21.10 -15.70 2.28
CA TRP A 133 -20.09 -16.52 2.93
C TRP A 133 -18.67 -16.22 2.40
N ARG A 134 -18.49 -16.14 1.08
CA ARG A 134 -17.18 -15.83 0.47
C ARG A 134 -16.71 -14.43 0.87
N ILE A 135 -17.58 -13.43 0.85
CA ILE A 135 -17.28 -12.08 1.38
C ILE A 135 -16.80 -12.16 2.83
N ASN A 136 -17.50 -12.94 3.66
CA ASN A 136 -17.15 -13.10 5.07
C ASN A 136 -15.77 -13.71 5.26
N ILE A 137 -15.43 -14.80 4.58
CA ILE A 137 -14.07 -15.36 4.69
C ILE A 137 -13.03 -14.38 4.10
N MET A 138 -13.31 -13.72 2.98
CA MET A 138 -12.34 -12.82 2.32
C MET A 138 -12.01 -11.61 3.18
N SER A 139 -13.01 -11.05 3.85
CA SER A 139 -12.80 -9.95 4.80
C SER A 139 -11.91 -10.35 5.99
N ARG A 140 -11.93 -11.62 6.41
CA ARG A 140 -11.05 -12.16 7.47
C ARG A 140 -9.65 -12.43 6.96
N LEU A 141 -9.54 -13.00 5.76
CA LEU A 141 -8.25 -13.16 5.09
C LEU A 141 -7.54 -11.82 4.94
N LEU A 142 -8.24 -10.78 4.50
CA LEU A 142 -7.71 -9.43 4.38
C LEU A 142 -7.18 -8.88 5.72
N GLN A 143 -7.77 -9.27 6.84
CA GLN A 143 -7.31 -8.88 8.18
C GLN A 143 -6.09 -9.68 8.66
N LEU A 144 -5.92 -10.93 8.20
CA LEU A 144 -4.76 -11.77 8.50
C LEU A 144 -3.54 -11.40 7.65
N LEU A 145 -3.78 -10.95 6.41
CA LEU A 145 -2.73 -10.48 5.52
C LEU A 145 -2.04 -9.24 6.10
N PRO A 146 -0.74 -9.05 5.83
CA PRO A 146 -0.03 -7.90 6.36
C PRO A 146 -0.67 -6.62 5.86
N LYS A 147 -0.86 -5.68 6.78
CA LYS A 147 -1.17 -4.32 6.38
C LYS A 147 0.01 -3.85 5.52
N VAL A 148 -0.31 -3.36 4.32
CA VAL A 148 0.71 -2.79 3.43
C VAL A 148 1.19 -1.50 4.10
N ASP A 149 2.24 -1.60 4.91
CA ASP A 149 2.70 -0.49 5.73
C ASP A 149 2.98 0.77 4.91
N GLU A 150 2.52 1.89 5.47
CA GLU A 150 2.75 3.25 5.02
C GLU A 150 4.20 3.65 5.32
N GLY A 151 5.14 3.10 4.56
CA GLY A 151 6.52 3.56 4.50
C GLY A 151 7.42 3.07 5.62
N ASP A 152 8.06 1.92 5.39
CA ASP A 152 9.36 1.64 6.02
C ASP A 152 10.48 2.04 5.06
N MET A 153 10.93 3.29 5.23
CA MET A 153 12.34 3.62 5.08
C MET A 153 12.93 3.66 6.49
N SER A 154 12.93 2.50 7.16
CA SER A 154 13.62 2.27 8.44
C SER A 154 13.58 0.78 8.76
N GLY A 155 14.37 0.04 8.00
CA GLY A 155 14.74 -1.34 8.30
C GLY A 155 16.21 -1.51 7.98
N ASP A 156 17.08 -0.78 8.67
CA ASP A 156 18.45 -1.24 8.87
C ASP A 156 18.35 -2.58 9.60
N ALA A 157 18.26 -3.67 8.84
CA ALA A 157 18.57 -5.02 9.30
C ALA A 157 20.10 -5.17 9.42
N ASN A 158 20.75 -4.17 10.03
CA ASN A 158 22.12 -4.24 10.49
C ASN A 158 22.17 -3.81 11.96
N GLY A 159 21.21 -4.31 12.75
CA GLY A 159 21.46 -4.47 14.17
C GLY A 159 22.60 -5.47 14.30
N ASN A 160 23.75 -5.04 14.80
CA ASN A 160 24.84 -5.91 15.20
C ASN A 160 24.26 -7.09 15.99
N HIS A 161 24.08 -8.23 15.33
CA HIS A 161 23.91 -9.50 16.01
C HIS A 161 25.26 -9.73 16.68
N ASN A 162 25.35 -9.43 17.97
CA ASN A 162 26.43 -9.93 18.80
C ASN A 162 26.30 -11.45 18.81
N LEU A 163 26.93 -12.11 17.84
CA LEU A 163 27.14 -13.56 17.86
C LEU A 163 28.05 -13.85 19.04
N TYR A 164 27.46 -14.29 20.14
CA TYR A 164 28.21 -14.80 21.29
C TYR A 164 28.54 -16.26 21.01
N GLU A 165 29.83 -16.55 20.83
CA GLU A 165 30.32 -17.92 20.67
C GLU A 165 30.14 -18.68 21.99
N ALA A 166 29.16 -19.60 22.01
CA ALA A 166 28.75 -20.32 23.23
C ALA A 166 29.88 -21.14 23.88
N THR A 167 30.93 -21.47 23.11
CA THR A 167 32.12 -22.19 23.56
C THR A 167 33.04 -21.36 24.44
N LYS A 168 32.86 -20.03 24.52
CA LYS A 168 33.78 -19.10 25.21
C LYS A 168 33.21 -18.45 26.47
N SER A 169 31.95 -18.71 26.83
CA SER A 169 31.33 -18.14 28.04
C SER A 169 30.68 -19.23 28.89
N HIS A 170 31.19 -19.41 30.12
CA HIS A 170 30.66 -20.38 31.09
C HIS A 170 29.42 -19.88 31.85
N ILE A 171 28.95 -18.65 31.58
CA ILE A 171 27.78 -18.07 32.23
C ILE A 171 26.94 -17.35 31.18
N PHE A 172 25.75 -17.90 30.89
CA PHE A 172 24.76 -17.28 30.02
C PHE A 172 23.55 -16.83 30.86
N PRO A 173 23.19 -15.53 30.88
CA PRO A 173 22.03 -15.04 31.60
C PRO A 173 20.74 -15.37 30.83
N ILE A 174 20.09 -16.47 31.21
CA ILE A 174 18.84 -16.99 30.62
C ILE A 174 17.66 -16.01 30.81
N TYR A 175 17.77 -15.08 31.77
CA TYR A 175 16.69 -14.16 32.16
C TYR A 175 16.76 -12.76 31.52
N LYS A 176 17.66 -12.52 30.56
CA LYS A 176 17.60 -11.26 29.81
C LYS A 176 16.43 -11.29 28.84
N TYR A 177 15.62 -10.23 28.84
CA TYR A 177 14.54 -9.99 27.87
C TYR A 177 15.01 -10.17 26.41
N GLU A 178 16.27 -9.85 26.14
CA GLU A 178 16.94 -10.04 24.84
C GLU A 178 17.08 -11.52 24.45
N PHE A 179 17.28 -12.43 25.40
CA PHE A 179 17.34 -13.87 25.18
C PHE A 179 15.96 -14.43 24.80
N GLY A 180 14.88 -13.94 25.45
CA GLY A 180 13.50 -14.29 25.09
C GLY A 180 13.13 -13.85 23.67
N ARG A 181 13.62 -12.69 23.20
CA ARG A 181 13.47 -12.27 21.80
C ARG A 181 14.27 -13.12 20.82
N GLY A 182 15.49 -13.51 21.19
CA GLY A 182 16.29 -14.46 20.40
C GLY A 182 15.64 -15.84 20.32
N LEU A 183 15.06 -16.33 21.42
CA LEU A 183 14.30 -17.58 21.48
C LEU A 183 12.96 -17.53 20.76
N ALA A 184 12.31 -16.37 20.68
CA ALA A 184 11.10 -16.21 19.88
C ALA A 184 11.42 -16.27 18.37
N ALA A 185 12.60 -15.77 17.97
CA ALA A 185 13.13 -15.93 16.61
C ALA A 185 13.69 -17.35 16.35
N THR A 186 14.03 -18.11 17.40
CA THR A 186 14.42 -19.53 17.31
C THR A 186 13.36 -20.47 17.89
N ALA A 187 12.10 -20.03 18.01
CA ALA A 187 11.01 -20.88 18.50
C ALA A 187 10.76 -22.06 17.53
N ASP A 188 11.23 -21.94 16.30
CA ASP A 188 11.34 -23.00 15.31
C ASP A 188 12.30 -24.14 15.73
N CYS A 189 13.19 -23.94 16.72
CA CYS A 189 14.05 -24.99 17.28
C CYS A 189 13.35 -25.90 18.31
N PHE A 190 12.22 -25.48 18.89
CA PHE A 190 11.49 -26.28 19.90
C PHE A 190 10.09 -26.72 19.43
N GLY A 191 9.65 -26.26 18.26
CA GLY A 191 8.50 -26.81 17.54
C GLY A 191 8.88 -28.02 16.70
N ILE A 192 7.92 -28.91 16.45
CA ILE A 192 8.06 -29.96 15.43
C ILE A 192 8.41 -29.24 14.11
N HIS A 193 9.61 -29.47 13.58
CA HIS A 193 10.04 -28.98 12.28
C HIS A 193 8.96 -29.29 11.23
N HIS A 194 8.19 -28.27 10.83
CA HIS A 194 7.70 -28.22 9.47
C HIS A 194 8.82 -27.56 8.68
N ASN A 195 9.32 -28.23 7.64
CA ASN A 195 10.30 -27.63 6.74
C ASN A 195 9.72 -26.31 6.20
N ASP A 196 10.38 -25.18 6.46
CA ASP A 196 9.95 -23.87 5.94
C ASP A 196 9.81 -23.88 4.41
N ALA A 197 10.62 -24.69 3.73
CA ALA A 197 10.49 -24.94 2.29
C ALA A 197 9.16 -25.63 1.92
N GLU A 198 8.66 -26.60 2.71
CA GLU A 198 7.38 -27.27 2.44
C GLU A 198 6.18 -26.39 2.81
N ALA A 199 6.28 -25.61 3.89
CA ALA A 199 5.25 -24.65 4.28
C ALA A 199 5.10 -23.50 3.28
N ASN A 200 6.21 -22.93 2.80
CA ASN A 200 6.22 -21.90 1.75
C ASN A 200 5.71 -22.45 0.42
N ASN A 201 6.10 -23.68 0.05
CA ASN A 201 5.57 -24.34 -1.15
C ASN A 201 4.06 -24.66 -1.04
N ALA A 202 3.57 -25.02 0.16
CA ALA A 202 2.14 -25.24 0.40
C ALA A 202 1.33 -23.94 0.31
N LEU A 203 1.82 -22.84 0.89
CA LEU A 203 1.23 -21.50 0.77
C LEU A 203 1.19 -21.05 -0.70
N ASN A 204 2.28 -21.23 -1.44
CA ASN A 204 2.34 -20.94 -2.87
C ASN A 204 1.28 -21.74 -3.65
N PHE A 205 1.21 -23.06 -3.46
CA PHE A 205 0.23 -23.91 -4.13
C PHE A 205 -1.23 -23.51 -3.81
N GLN A 206 -1.49 -23.13 -2.56
CA GLN A 206 -2.80 -22.70 -2.11
C GLN A 206 -3.20 -21.32 -2.66
N ILE A 207 -2.24 -20.39 -2.78
CA ILE A 207 -2.48 -19.09 -3.42
C ILE A 207 -2.76 -19.25 -4.91
N MET A 208 -2.09 -20.20 -5.56
CA MET A 208 -2.36 -20.54 -6.96
C MET A 208 -3.77 -21.12 -7.16
N SER A 209 -4.32 -21.75 -6.12
CA SER A 209 -5.72 -22.21 -6.09
C SER A 209 -6.70 -21.11 -5.67
N PHE A 210 -6.23 -20.10 -4.94
CA PHE A 210 -7.06 -19.02 -4.39
C PHE A 210 -7.40 -17.94 -5.42
N VAL A 211 -6.47 -17.55 -6.28
CA VAL A 211 -6.72 -16.55 -7.34
C VAL A 211 -7.90 -16.96 -8.27
N PRO A 212 -8.01 -18.21 -8.73
CA PRO A 212 -9.21 -18.69 -9.44
C PRO A 212 -10.51 -18.58 -8.64
N LEU A 213 -10.48 -18.71 -7.31
CA LEU A 213 -11.66 -18.56 -6.45
C LEU A 213 -12.10 -17.11 -6.34
N LEU A 214 -11.14 -16.17 -6.22
CA LEU A 214 -11.42 -14.74 -6.30
C LEU A 214 -12.14 -14.39 -7.61
N TYR A 215 -11.67 -14.97 -8.72
CA TYR A 215 -12.29 -14.80 -10.03
C TYR A 215 -13.73 -15.31 -10.07
N GLN A 216 -13.97 -16.56 -9.67
CA GLN A 216 -15.31 -17.15 -9.68
C GLN A 216 -16.29 -16.35 -8.79
N THR A 217 -15.79 -15.86 -7.65
CA THR A 217 -16.57 -15.02 -6.73
C THR A 217 -17.04 -13.74 -7.39
N PHE A 218 -16.18 -13.12 -8.20
CA PHE A 218 -16.54 -11.89 -8.89
C PHE A 218 -17.45 -12.12 -10.10
N ILE A 219 -17.20 -13.14 -10.92
CA ILE A 219 -18.01 -13.42 -12.12
C ILE A 219 -19.48 -13.70 -11.78
N GLU A 220 -19.74 -14.37 -10.66
CA GLU A 220 -21.11 -14.73 -10.27
C GLU A 220 -22.00 -13.52 -9.99
N VAL A 221 -21.41 -12.40 -9.57
CA VAL A 221 -22.14 -11.17 -9.23
C VAL A 221 -22.06 -10.12 -10.33
N LEU A 222 -21.31 -10.37 -11.41
CA LEU A 222 -21.13 -9.40 -12.47
C LEU A 222 -22.30 -9.43 -13.46
N PRO A 223 -22.86 -8.27 -13.84
CA PRO A 223 -23.83 -8.22 -14.92
C PRO A 223 -23.20 -8.70 -16.24
N GLU A 224 -23.95 -9.49 -17.01
CA GLU A 224 -23.54 -9.94 -18.35
C GLU A 224 -23.23 -8.75 -19.27
N LYS A 225 -22.29 -8.96 -20.20
CA LYS A 225 -21.82 -7.93 -21.15
C LYS A 225 -23.00 -7.24 -21.82
N LYS A 226 -23.20 -5.95 -21.51
CA LYS A 226 -23.95 -5.06 -22.40
C LYS A 226 -23.06 -4.76 -23.62
N SER A 227 -23.57 -4.99 -24.82
CA SER A 227 -22.88 -4.72 -26.07
C SER A 227 -22.48 -3.24 -26.19
N SER A 228 -21.26 -3.02 -26.70
CA SER A 228 -20.63 -1.72 -27.02
C SER A 228 -20.80 -0.62 -25.97
N LYS A 229 -20.00 -0.64 -24.90
CA LYS A 229 -19.77 0.55 -24.09
C LYS A 229 -18.75 1.46 -24.78
N SER A 230 -19.03 2.75 -24.83
CA SER A 230 -17.98 3.75 -25.06
C SER A 230 -17.00 3.72 -23.87
N SER A 231 -15.73 4.07 -24.07
CA SER A 231 -14.72 4.05 -22.99
C SER A 231 -15.05 5.03 -21.83
N ASP A 232 -16.12 5.80 -21.96
CA ASP A 232 -16.51 6.89 -21.07
C ASP A 232 -17.58 6.53 -20.04
N GLU A 233 -18.27 5.40 -20.19
CA GLU A 233 -19.35 5.02 -19.29
C GLU A 233 -18.88 4.10 -18.16
N TYR A 234 -19.24 4.45 -16.91
CA TYR A 234 -19.03 3.59 -15.75
C TYR A 234 -20.02 2.42 -15.78
N THR A 235 -19.55 1.24 -15.40
CA THR A 235 -20.40 0.07 -15.17
C THR A 235 -21.05 0.16 -13.79
N ALA A 236 -22.37 0.36 -13.77
CA ALA A 236 -23.15 0.33 -12.55
C ALA A 236 -23.24 -1.09 -11.96
N LEU A 237 -22.84 -1.21 -10.70
CA LEU A 237 -22.90 -2.43 -9.89
C LEU A 237 -24.03 -2.33 -8.86
N SER A 238 -24.62 -3.48 -8.52
CA SER A 238 -25.46 -3.60 -7.32
C SER A 238 -24.60 -3.43 -6.06
N GLU A 239 -25.24 -3.17 -4.92
CA GLU A 239 -24.53 -3.03 -3.63
C GLU A 239 -23.76 -4.30 -3.27
N GLU A 240 -24.35 -5.48 -3.52
CA GLU A 240 -23.71 -6.78 -3.32
C GLU A 240 -22.50 -6.96 -4.25
N ALA A 241 -22.64 -6.65 -5.55
CA ALA A 241 -21.54 -6.76 -6.51
C ALA A 241 -20.39 -5.78 -6.20
N ALA A 242 -20.70 -4.57 -5.73
CA ALA A 242 -19.70 -3.61 -5.29
C ALA A 242 -18.95 -4.09 -4.04
N ALA A 243 -19.65 -4.69 -3.06
CA ALA A 243 -19.00 -5.27 -1.88
C ALA A 243 -18.07 -6.44 -2.23
N VAL A 244 -18.49 -7.30 -3.17
CA VAL A 244 -17.63 -8.36 -3.70
C VAL A 244 -16.42 -7.78 -4.44
N LEU A 245 -16.61 -6.77 -5.28
CA LEU A 245 -15.50 -6.09 -5.98
C LEU A 245 -14.46 -5.60 -4.98
N THR A 246 -14.89 -4.89 -3.93
CA THR A 246 -14.00 -4.41 -2.88
C THR A 246 -13.23 -5.52 -2.22
N CYS A 247 -13.91 -6.61 -1.84
CA CYS A 247 -13.25 -7.76 -1.21
C CYS A 247 -12.22 -8.39 -2.14
N VAL A 248 -12.61 -8.68 -3.39
CA VAL A 248 -11.77 -9.35 -4.39
C VAL A 248 -10.54 -8.51 -4.72
N ILE A 249 -10.74 -7.24 -5.07
CA ILE A 249 -9.66 -6.37 -5.50
C ILE A 249 -8.77 -5.95 -4.33
N SER A 250 -9.32 -5.69 -3.14
CA SER A 250 -8.48 -5.40 -1.96
C SER A 250 -7.61 -6.59 -1.59
N THR A 251 -8.17 -7.81 -1.62
CA THR A 251 -7.41 -9.04 -1.34
C THR A 251 -6.31 -9.24 -2.38
N LEU A 252 -6.64 -9.10 -3.67
CA LEU A 252 -5.66 -9.24 -4.75
C LEU A 252 -4.55 -8.18 -4.66
N TYR A 253 -4.90 -6.93 -4.33
CA TYR A 253 -3.94 -5.83 -4.15
C TYR A 253 -2.99 -6.10 -2.98
N VAL A 254 -3.51 -6.51 -1.82
CA VAL A 254 -2.67 -6.81 -0.65
C VAL A 254 -1.76 -8.01 -0.91
N LEU A 255 -2.27 -9.08 -1.53
CA LEU A 255 -1.46 -10.20 -1.96
C LEU A 255 -0.35 -9.73 -2.93
N TRP A 256 -0.71 -8.97 -3.96
CA TRP A 256 0.26 -8.43 -4.91
C TRP A 256 1.37 -7.62 -4.22
N LYS A 257 0.99 -6.75 -3.28
CA LYS A 257 1.96 -5.95 -2.53
C LYS A 257 2.83 -6.78 -1.60
N TYR A 258 2.26 -7.77 -0.92
CA TYR A 258 3.01 -8.67 -0.07
C TYR A 258 4.06 -9.42 -0.88
N TYR A 259 3.65 -10.10 -1.95
CA TYR A 259 4.53 -10.89 -2.78
C TYR A 259 5.57 -10.04 -3.52
N SER A 260 5.25 -8.78 -3.86
CA SER A 260 6.22 -7.86 -4.49
C SER A 260 7.48 -7.60 -3.65
N LYS A 261 7.44 -7.90 -2.34
CA LYS A 261 8.58 -7.78 -1.42
C LYS A 261 9.30 -9.12 -1.14
N THR A 262 8.80 -10.22 -1.69
CA THR A 262 9.31 -11.57 -1.49
C THR A 262 10.00 -12.09 -2.74
N GLU A 263 10.87 -13.09 -2.60
CA GLU A 263 11.48 -13.80 -3.74
C GLU A 263 10.44 -14.48 -4.64
N GLU A 264 9.24 -14.71 -4.12
CA GLU A 264 8.13 -15.42 -4.77
C GLU A 264 7.27 -14.53 -5.69
N TYR A 265 7.67 -13.27 -5.90
CA TYR A 265 6.90 -12.33 -6.74
C TYR A 265 6.69 -12.84 -8.18
N GLU A 266 7.70 -13.52 -8.75
CA GLU A 266 7.61 -14.08 -10.10
C GLU A 266 6.55 -15.19 -10.19
N ASN A 267 6.43 -16.04 -9.16
CA ASN A 267 5.43 -17.12 -9.12
C ASN A 267 4.01 -16.55 -9.17
N LEU A 268 3.74 -15.45 -8.44
CA LEU A 268 2.44 -14.78 -8.47
C LEU A 268 2.12 -14.21 -9.85
N LYS A 269 3.12 -13.61 -10.52
CA LYS A 269 2.96 -13.11 -11.90
C LYS A 269 2.61 -14.25 -12.85
N GLU A 270 3.35 -15.35 -12.79
CA GLU A 270 3.11 -16.52 -13.64
C GLU A 270 1.68 -17.05 -13.51
N VAL A 271 1.12 -17.03 -12.30
CA VAL A 271 -0.26 -17.46 -12.08
C VAL A 271 -1.29 -16.47 -12.58
N LEU A 272 -1.08 -15.17 -12.45
CA LEU A 272 -1.94 -14.18 -13.11
C LEU A 272 -1.84 -14.23 -14.64
N LEU A 273 -0.77 -14.83 -15.17
CA LEU A 273 -0.60 -15.09 -16.60
C LEU A 273 -1.19 -16.42 -17.07
N LYS A 274 -1.75 -17.27 -16.19
CA LYS A 274 -2.45 -18.47 -16.63
C LYS A 274 -3.75 -18.10 -17.38
N PRO A 275 -4.20 -18.92 -18.35
CA PRO A 275 -5.36 -18.61 -19.19
C PRO A 275 -6.62 -18.23 -18.40
N GLU A 276 -6.86 -18.87 -17.26
CA GLU A 276 -8.01 -18.64 -16.39
C GLU A 276 -7.95 -17.25 -15.75
N ALA A 277 -6.79 -16.87 -15.20
CA ALA A 277 -6.58 -15.55 -14.61
C ALA A 277 -6.55 -14.44 -15.67
N ARG A 278 -6.08 -14.71 -16.88
CA ARG A 278 -6.19 -13.75 -18.00
C ARG A 278 -7.64 -13.52 -18.41
N ARG A 279 -8.45 -14.58 -18.49
CA ARG A 279 -9.88 -14.45 -18.79
C ARG A 279 -10.58 -13.58 -17.73
N PHE A 280 -10.20 -13.74 -16.46
CA PHE A 280 -10.64 -12.85 -15.39
C PHE A 280 -10.25 -11.40 -15.64
N LEU A 281 -8.96 -11.12 -15.79
CA LEU A 281 -8.46 -9.75 -15.97
C LEU A 281 -9.08 -9.06 -17.17
N SER A 282 -9.24 -9.79 -18.29
CA SER A 282 -9.89 -9.25 -19.48
C SER A 282 -11.38 -8.98 -19.25
N HIS A 283 -12.08 -9.85 -18.53
CA HIS A 283 -13.49 -9.63 -18.20
C HIS A 283 -13.68 -8.46 -17.22
N LEU A 284 -12.81 -8.35 -16.22
CA LEU A 284 -12.73 -7.25 -15.27
C LEU A 284 -12.51 -5.91 -16.01
N LEU A 285 -11.58 -5.87 -16.96
CA LEU A 285 -11.29 -4.64 -17.72
C LEU A 285 -12.33 -4.32 -18.78
N SER A 286 -13.02 -5.32 -19.33
CA SER A 286 -14.11 -5.09 -20.29
C SER A 286 -15.30 -4.32 -19.70
N ASN A 287 -15.43 -4.33 -18.36
CA ASN A 287 -16.46 -3.61 -17.62
C ASN A 287 -15.87 -2.45 -16.78
N PHE A 288 -14.60 -2.15 -16.94
CA PHE A 288 -13.94 -1.06 -16.24
C PHE A 288 -14.20 0.29 -16.95
N PRO A 289 -14.43 1.40 -16.23
CA PRO A 289 -14.43 1.55 -14.77
C PRO A 289 -15.78 1.23 -14.11
N TYR A 290 -15.79 0.94 -12.80
CA TYR A 290 -16.99 0.55 -12.04
C TYR A 290 -17.56 1.70 -11.19
N CYS A 291 -18.89 1.72 -11.00
CA CYS A 291 -19.57 2.59 -10.04
C CYS A 291 -20.71 1.84 -9.34
N LYS A 292 -21.25 2.38 -8.25
CA LYS A 292 -22.48 1.89 -7.64
C LYS A 292 -23.69 2.46 -8.37
N SER A 293 -24.68 1.61 -8.62
CA SER A 293 -26.00 2.08 -9.08
C SER A 293 -26.63 2.95 -7.99
N GLY A 294 -27.06 4.16 -8.34
CA GLY A 294 -27.57 5.14 -7.37
C GLY A 294 -28.68 4.55 -6.49
N SER A 295 -28.61 4.83 -5.18
CA SER A 295 -29.59 4.39 -4.20
C SER A 295 -30.96 4.99 -4.52
N THR A 296 -31.82 4.25 -5.22
CA THR A 296 -33.25 4.42 -4.98
C THR A 296 -33.49 3.96 -3.55
N MET A 297 -34.04 4.86 -2.73
CA MET A 297 -34.34 4.64 -1.32
C MET A 297 -35.21 3.39 -1.13
N PHE A 298 -34.58 2.22 -0.95
CA PHE A 298 -35.27 1.04 -0.47
C PHE A 298 -35.13 0.98 1.05
N LYS A 299 -36.30 0.97 1.70
CA LYS A 299 -36.51 0.93 3.15
C LYS A 299 -35.54 -0.05 3.82
N LYS A 300 -34.87 0.41 4.89
CA LYS A 300 -34.02 -0.39 5.79
C LYS A 300 -34.65 -1.75 6.09
N SER A 301 -34.21 -2.80 5.40
CA SER A 301 -34.46 -4.18 5.82
C SER A 301 -33.49 -4.51 6.96
N LYS A 302 -34.03 -5.03 8.07
CA LYS A 302 -33.34 -5.32 9.34
C LYS A 302 -32.36 -6.53 9.29
N SER A 303 -31.74 -6.81 8.15
CA SER A 303 -30.73 -7.86 8.03
C SER A 303 -29.43 -7.30 7.44
N GLN A 304 -28.69 -6.53 8.24
CA GLN A 304 -27.28 -6.22 7.97
C GLN A 304 -26.47 -7.52 8.14
N ILE A 305 -26.23 -8.23 7.04
CA ILE A 305 -25.39 -9.45 7.00
C ILE A 305 -24.11 -9.19 6.17
N ILE A 306 -24.06 -8.11 5.38
CA ILE A 306 -22.86 -7.72 4.64
C ILE A 306 -22.01 -6.81 5.55
N PRO A 307 -20.70 -7.07 5.75
CA PRO A 307 -19.81 -6.15 6.46
C PRO A 307 -19.95 -4.76 5.84
N ASN A 308 -20.03 -3.70 6.67
CA ASN A 308 -20.07 -2.30 6.21
C ASN A 308 -18.76 -1.95 5.47
N MET A 309 -18.60 -2.39 4.22
CA MET A 309 -17.53 -1.97 3.34
C MET A 309 -17.92 -0.64 2.72
N THR A 310 -17.37 0.43 3.27
CA THR A 310 -17.59 1.80 2.78
C THR A 310 -16.87 1.98 1.46
N THR A 311 -17.60 1.80 0.36
CA THR A 311 -17.16 2.18 -0.99
C THR A 311 -17.83 3.47 -1.43
N ASP A 312 -17.05 4.36 -2.04
CA ASP A 312 -17.57 5.57 -2.68
C ASP A 312 -18.44 5.20 -3.89
N ASP A 313 -19.33 6.11 -4.30
CA ASP A 313 -20.28 5.86 -5.39
C ASP A 313 -19.58 5.54 -6.72
N LYS A 314 -18.33 6.00 -6.90
CA LYS A 314 -17.52 5.75 -8.10
C LYS A 314 -16.51 4.62 -7.95
N CYS A 315 -16.53 3.88 -6.84
CA CYS A 315 -15.58 2.81 -6.55
C CYS A 315 -14.12 3.22 -6.86
N THR A 316 -13.75 4.46 -6.53
CA THR A 316 -12.49 5.10 -6.97
C THR A 316 -11.30 4.30 -6.47
N LYS A 317 -11.36 3.85 -5.21
CA LYS A 317 -10.34 3.02 -4.58
C LYS A 317 -10.13 1.70 -5.33
N GLU A 318 -11.20 0.98 -5.61
CA GLU A 318 -11.17 -0.30 -6.33
C GLU A 318 -10.65 -0.10 -7.75
N ASN A 319 -11.14 0.92 -8.45
CA ASN A 319 -10.70 1.23 -9.81
C ASN A 319 -9.19 1.57 -9.86
N LEU A 320 -8.66 2.29 -8.87
CA LEU A 320 -7.22 2.56 -8.76
C LEU A 320 -6.40 1.30 -8.44
N MET A 321 -6.92 0.39 -7.60
CA MET A 321 -6.26 -0.90 -7.34
C MET A 321 -6.22 -1.78 -8.59
N ILE A 322 -7.31 -1.83 -9.37
CA ILE A 322 -7.35 -2.53 -10.68
C ILE A 322 -6.30 -1.93 -11.61
N ALA A 323 -6.27 -0.60 -11.74
CA ALA A 323 -5.30 0.11 -12.56
C ALA A 323 -3.86 -0.24 -12.16
N TYR A 324 -3.55 -0.22 -10.86
CA TYR A 324 -2.23 -0.56 -10.33
C TYR A 324 -1.81 -2.00 -10.64
N ILE A 325 -2.63 -2.99 -10.28
CA ILE A 325 -2.31 -4.42 -10.48
C ILE A 325 -2.12 -4.70 -11.97
N TYR A 326 -3.06 -4.25 -12.80
CA TYR A 326 -3.02 -4.53 -14.22
C TYR A 326 -1.82 -3.87 -14.91
N PHE A 327 -1.55 -2.61 -14.60
CA PHE A 327 -0.40 -1.91 -15.14
C PHE A 327 0.92 -2.55 -14.68
N SER A 328 1.00 -2.98 -13.42
CA SER A 328 2.16 -3.69 -12.88
C SER A 328 2.42 -4.99 -13.65
N LEU A 329 1.38 -5.81 -13.84
CA LEU A 329 1.48 -7.05 -14.60
C LEU A 329 1.91 -6.83 -16.05
N ALA A 330 1.32 -5.84 -16.71
CA ALA A 330 1.64 -5.52 -18.11
C ALA A 330 3.11 -5.11 -18.28
N THR A 331 3.68 -4.34 -17.34
CA THR A 331 5.07 -3.87 -17.44
C THR A 331 6.13 -4.96 -17.18
N THR A 332 5.74 -6.07 -16.54
CA THR A 332 6.64 -7.18 -16.23
C THR A 332 6.70 -8.24 -17.33
N CYS A 333 5.72 -8.29 -18.21
CA CYS A 333 5.56 -9.39 -19.17
C CYS A 333 5.85 -8.95 -20.61
N LYS A 334 6.26 -9.91 -21.46
CA LYS A 334 6.25 -9.71 -22.92
C LYS A 334 4.79 -9.54 -23.35
N LEU A 335 4.36 -8.30 -23.58
CA LEU A 335 2.98 -7.99 -23.92
C LEU A 335 2.50 -8.79 -25.13
N GLN A 336 1.35 -9.45 -24.96
CA GLN A 336 0.54 -9.92 -26.08
C GLN A 336 -0.32 -8.76 -26.60
N LYS A 337 -0.70 -8.79 -27.89
CA LYS A 337 -1.46 -7.72 -28.56
C LYS A 337 -2.73 -7.29 -27.80
N ASP A 338 -3.37 -8.21 -27.08
CA ASP A 338 -4.66 -8.00 -26.41
C ASP A 338 -4.56 -7.06 -25.20
N MET A 339 -3.38 -6.94 -24.58
CA MET A 339 -3.20 -6.07 -23.40
C MET A 339 -3.15 -4.57 -23.75
N LYS A 340 -2.98 -4.21 -25.03
CA LYS A 340 -2.84 -2.81 -25.43
C LYS A 340 -4.14 -2.01 -25.24
N SER A 341 -5.27 -2.55 -25.68
CA SER A 341 -6.58 -1.89 -25.54
C SER A 341 -6.97 -1.74 -24.07
N GLU A 342 -6.69 -2.77 -23.27
CA GLU A 342 -6.92 -2.79 -21.83
C GLU A 342 -6.06 -1.74 -21.10
N LEU A 343 -4.78 -1.61 -21.46
CA LEU A 343 -3.94 -0.53 -20.94
C LEU A 343 -4.44 0.86 -21.35
N GLN A 344 -4.94 1.02 -22.57
CA GLN A 344 -5.55 2.29 -22.99
C GLN A 344 -6.74 2.65 -22.11
N MET A 345 -7.64 1.69 -21.80
CA MET A 345 -8.77 1.92 -20.88
C MET A 345 -8.31 2.36 -19.48
N VAL A 346 -7.29 1.69 -18.93
CA VAL A 346 -6.70 2.07 -17.63
C VAL A 346 -6.14 3.49 -17.67
N THR A 347 -5.38 3.84 -18.71
CA THR A 347 -4.79 5.17 -18.83
C THR A 347 -5.83 6.27 -19.07
N SER A 348 -6.87 6.01 -19.86
CA SER A 348 -7.99 6.93 -20.08
C SER A 348 -8.74 7.21 -18.78
N PHE A 349 -8.99 6.19 -17.96
CA PHE A 349 -9.59 6.37 -16.64
C PHE A 349 -8.74 7.27 -15.73
N VAL A 350 -7.43 7.00 -15.61
CA VAL A 350 -6.54 7.80 -14.75
C VAL A 350 -6.46 9.25 -15.24
N ASN A 351 -6.36 9.47 -16.55
CA ASN A 351 -6.40 10.81 -17.15
C ASN A 351 -7.68 11.56 -16.81
N ARG A 352 -8.84 10.90 -16.96
CA ARG A 352 -10.13 11.49 -16.59
C ARG A 352 -10.20 11.81 -15.11
N MET A 353 -9.69 10.93 -14.26
CA MET A 353 -9.66 11.15 -12.81
C MET A 353 -8.81 12.38 -12.45
N LEU A 354 -7.61 12.51 -13.03
CA LEU A 354 -6.72 13.65 -12.83
C LEU A 354 -7.34 14.98 -13.29
N LEU A 355 -8.17 14.96 -14.33
CA LEU A 355 -8.84 16.16 -14.85
C LEU A 355 -10.11 16.55 -14.06
N THR A 356 -10.88 15.56 -13.59
CA THR A 356 -12.23 15.79 -13.07
C THR A 356 -12.30 15.87 -11.56
N ARG A 357 -11.42 15.18 -10.83
CA ARG A 357 -11.43 15.19 -9.36
C ARG A 357 -10.44 16.22 -8.83
N LYS A 358 -10.85 16.96 -7.79
CA LYS A 358 -10.01 17.94 -7.09
C LYS A 358 -9.65 17.48 -5.68
N ASP A 359 -10.45 16.58 -5.13
CA ASP A 359 -10.33 16.01 -3.79
C ASP A 359 -10.17 14.49 -3.89
N LEU A 360 -9.19 13.97 -3.16
CA LEU A 360 -9.00 12.54 -2.96
C LEU A 360 -8.79 12.31 -1.47
N ASN A 361 -9.37 11.23 -0.94
CA ASN A 361 -9.06 10.83 0.43
C ASN A 361 -7.60 10.31 0.53
N LYS A 362 -7.08 10.15 1.75
CA LYS A 362 -5.69 9.74 1.99
C LYS A 362 -5.33 8.43 1.27
N THR A 363 -6.24 7.45 1.28
CA THR A 363 -6.04 6.13 0.69
C THR A 363 -6.04 6.17 -0.84
N GLU A 364 -6.99 6.88 -1.45
CA GLU A 364 -7.07 7.10 -2.90
C GLU A 364 -5.84 7.85 -3.41
N GLY A 365 -5.42 8.90 -2.71
CA GLY A 365 -4.22 9.67 -3.04
C GLY A 365 -2.95 8.81 -2.99
N LYS A 366 -2.83 7.91 -2.00
CA LYS A 366 -1.73 6.94 -1.93
C LYS A 366 -1.72 6.00 -3.14
N LEU A 367 -2.87 5.42 -3.50
CA LEU A 367 -2.98 4.53 -4.65
C LEU A 367 -2.65 5.25 -5.97
N LEU A 368 -3.10 6.49 -6.15
CA LEU A 368 -2.74 7.31 -7.30
C LEU A 368 -1.23 7.55 -7.38
N VAL A 369 -0.61 7.97 -6.27
CA VAL A 369 0.85 8.16 -6.20
C VAL A 369 1.60 6.88 -6.57
N GLU A 370 1.19 5.74 -6.04
CA GLU A 370 1.80 4.45 -6.36
C GLU A 370 1.67 4.09 -7.85
N PHE A 371 0.50 4.34 -8.45
CA PHE A 371 0.30 4.15 -9.88
C PHE A 371 1.20 5.07 -10.71
N LEU A 372 1.31 6.36 -10.36
CA LEU A 372 2.15 7.32 -11.09
C LEU A 372 3.64 7.01 -10.94
N LYS A 373 4.10 6.53 -9.78
CA LYS A 373 5.47 6.03 -9.60
C LYS A 373 5.76 4.86 -10.55
N LEU A 374 4.83 3.92 -10.64
CA LEU A 374 4.93 2.79 -11.55
C LEU A 374 5.00 3.22 -13.03
N CYS A 375 4.27 4.29 -13.41
CA CYS A 375 4.32 4.89 -14.75
C CYS A 375 5.64 5.59 -15.07
N PHE A 376 6.17 6.41 -14.15
CA PHE A 376 7.22 7.38 -14.45
C PHE A 376 8.60 7.05 -13.87
N ILE A 377 8.67 6.21 -12.84
CA ILE A 377 9.92 5.82 -12.19
C ILE A 377 10.32 4.42 -12.65
N ASP A 378 9.41 3.46 -12.54
CA ASP A 378 9.79 2.04 -12.68
C ASP A 378 9.83 1.53 -14.14
N ASN A 379 8.98 2.04 -15.04
CA ASN A 379 8.74 1.39 -16.35
C ASN A 379 8.70 2.32 -17.57
N THR A 380 9.21 3.54 -17.45
CA THR A 380 9.09 4.62 -18.45
C THR A 380 9.58 4.27 -19.86
N THR A 381 10.60 3.42 -19.99
CA THR A 381 11.16 3.00 -21.28
C THR A 381 10.37 1.88 -21.96
N LYS A 382 9.75 0.98 -21.18
CA LYS A 382 8.94 -0.13 -21.69
C LYS A 382 7.61 0.39 -22.24
N LEU A 383 7.02 1.38 -21.60
CA LEU A 383 5.69 1.91 -21.92
C LEU A 383 5.58 2.58 -23.30
N LYS A 384 6.64 3.23 -23.77
CA LYS A 384 6.70 3.77 -25.12
C LYS A 384 6.57 2.70 -26.19
N LYS A 385 7.14 1.50 -25.94
CA LYS A 385 7.04 0.37 -26.87
C LYS A 385 5.60 -0.12 -27.02
N PHE A 386 4.73 0.17 -26.07
CA PHE A 386 3.32 -0.23 -26.07
C PHE A 386 2.38 0.83 -26.67
N GLY A 387 2.92 1.99 -27.12
CA GLY A 387 2.13 3.05 -27.75
C GLY A 387 1.19 3.78 -26.78
N ILE A 388 1.50 3.75 -25.48
CA ILE A 388 0.81 4.53 -24.45
C ILE A 388 1.41 5.93 -24.42
N ASP A 389 0.57 6.95 -24.59
CA ASP A 389 1.01 8.34 -24.47
C ASP A 389 1.10 8.77 -23.00
N LEU A 390 2.31 8.68 -22.45
CA LEU A 390 2.62 9.15 -21.11
C LEU A 390 2.62 10.69 -21.00
N ARG A 391 2.67 11.44 -22.11
CA ARG A 391 2.69 12.91 -22.06
C ARG A 391 1.37 13.44 -21.51
N THR A 392 0.25 12.94 -22.03
CA THR A 392 -1.09 13.30 -21.54
C THR A 392 -1.24 13.04 -20.03
N ILE A 393 -0.71 11.92 -19.52
CA ILE A 393 -0.76 11.61 -18.07
C ILE A 393 0.05 12.63 -17.27
N ILE A 394 1.23 13.04 -17.75
CA ILE A 394 2.05 14.05 -17.07
C ILE A 394 1.34 15.40 -17.04
N ASP A 395 0.83 15.84 -18.19
CA ASP A 395 0.18 17.15 -18.30
C ASP A 395 -1.04 17.20 -17.36
N ASN A 396 -1.83 16.13 -17.30
CA ASN A 396 -2.94 15.99 -16.36
C ASN A 396 -2.47 15.88 -14.90
N THR A 397 -1.33 15.23 -14.63
CA THR A 397 -0.74 15.17 -13.29
C THR A 397 -0.30 16.54 -12.81
N ILE A 398 0.26 17.38 -13.70
CA ILE A 398 0.62 18.76 -13.40
C ILE A 398 -0.64 19.57 -13.07
N ILE A 399 -1.68 19.47 -13.90
CA ILE A 399 -2.98 20.15 -13.68
C ILE A 399 -3.59 19.73 -12.33
N PHE A 400 -3.57 18.42 -12.04
CA PHE A 400 -4.06 17.90 -10.76
C PHE A 400 -3.21 18.42 -9.60
N TYR A 401 -1.88 18.41 -9.70
CA TYR A 401 -0.99 18.95 -8.67
C TYR A 401 -1.24 20.43 -8.38
N THR A 402 -1.50 21.25 -9.41
CA THR A 402 -1.70 22.69 -9.24
C THR A 402 -3.07 23.06 -8.66
N HIS A 403 -4.10 22.24 -8.87
CA HIS A 403 -5.48 22.58 -8.52
C HIS A 403 -6.12 21.67 -7.47
N SER A 404 -5.47 20.57 -7.08
CA SER A 404 -6.05 19.63 -6.12
C SER A 404 -5.84 20.06 -4.66
N THR A 405 -6.84 19.74 -3.83
CA THR A 405 -6.80 19.83 -2.38
C THR A 405 -6.61 18.42 -1.84
N THR A 406 -5.36 17.94 -1.84
CA THR A 406 -4.98 16.62 -1.32
C THR A 406 -4.15 16.76 -0.04
N SER A 407 -3.94 15.65 0.68
CA SER A 407 -3.08 15.65 1.86
C SER A 407 -1.65 16.09 1.53
N GLU A 408 -0.96 16.72 2.49
CA GLU A 408 0.42 17.21 2.34
C GLU A 408 1.39 16.12 1.83
N TRP A 409 1.24 14.89 2.33
CA TRP A 409 2.04 13.75 1.86
C TRP A 409 1.82 13.48 0.37
N VAL A 410 0.57 13.45 -0.11
CA VAL A 410 0.27 13.22 -1.54
C VAL A 410 0.86 14.33 -2.39
N GLN A 411 0.70 15.60 -2.00
CA GLN A 411 1.31 16.71 -2.73
C GLN A 411 2.83 16.59 -2.81
N ARG A 412 3.48 16.23 -1.70
CA ARG A 412 4.93 16.03 -1.65
C ARG A 412 5.40 14.90 -2.57
N GLU A 413 4.70 13.76 -2.56
CA GLU A 413 5.06 12.63 -3.42
C GLU A 413 4.79 12.93 -4.90
N LEU A 414 3.70 13.61 -5.24
CA LEU A 414 3.44 14.08 -6.60
C LEU A 414 4.54 15.04 -7.07
N PHE A 415 4.96 15.96 -6.21
CA PHE A 415 6.07 16.88 -6.50
C PHE A 415 7.37 16.11 -6.78
N ALA A 416 7.70 15.11 -5.95
CA ALA A 416 8.88 14.27 -6.17
C ALA A 416 8.82 13.49 -7.50
N ILE A 417 7.65 12.96 -7.87
CA ILE A 417 7.42 12.30 -9.17
C ILE A 417 7.63 13.30 -10.32
N LEU A 418 7.06 14.50 -10.23
CA LEU A 418 7.19 15.52 -11.27
C LEU A 418 8.64 15.95 -11.47
N LEU A 419 9.44 16.01 -10.42
CA LEU A 419 10.87 16.32 -10.54
C LEU A 419 11.67 15.17 -11.15
N HIS A 420 11.29 13.92 -10.88
CA HIS A 420 11.93 12.76 -11.52
C HIS A 420 11.79 12.79 -13.04
N ILE A 421 10.73 13.40 -13.58
CA ILE A 421 10.51 13.56 -15.03
C ILE A 421 11.65 14.34 -15.70
N ALA A 422 12.37 15.21 -14.99
CA ALA A 422 13.56 15.88 -15.50
C ALA A 422 14.57 14.91 -16.13
N ASN A 423 14.72 13.73 -15.50
CA ASN A 423 15.62 12.65 -15.93
C ASN A 423 15.07 11.82 -17.09
N VAL A 424 13.89 12.14 -17.61
CA VAL A 424 13.23 11.42 -18.70
C VAL A 424 13.19 12.31 -19.96
N PRO A 425 14.18 12.17 -20.89
CA PRO A 425 14.38 13.11 -22.01
C PRO A 425 13.21 13.26 -22.99
N THR A 426 12.26 12.32 -22.99
CA THR A 426 11.10 12.36 -23.89
C THR A 426 9.87 13.06 -23.31
N LEU A 427 9.83 13.19 -21.99
CA LEU A 427 8.70 13.71 -21.23
C LEU A 427 8.99 15.12 -20.71
N ASN A 428 10.25 15.43 -20.40
CA ASN A 428 10.68 16.75 -19.96
C ASN A 428 10.58 17.87 -21.04
N LYS A 429 10.20 17.52 -22.28
CA LYS A 429 10.03 18.47 -23.39
C LYS A 429 8.59 18.96 -23.56
N SER A 430 7.62 18.48 -22.77
CA SER A 430 6.23 18.97 -22.83
C SER A 430 6.18 20.48 -22.54
N ALA A 431 5.33 21.22 -23.28
CA ALA A 431 5.10 22.64 -23.02
C ALA A 431 4.51 22.88 -21.63
N GLN A 432 3.60 22.01 -21.20
CA GLN A 432 2.99 22.07 -19.87
C GLN A 432 4.04 21.81 -18.77
N TYR A 433 4.93 20.84 -18.99
CA TYR A 433 6.04 20.58 -18.08
C TYR A 433 7.01 21.77 -18.00
N ASN A 434 7.37 22.39 -19.13
CA ASN A 434 8.19 23.61 -19.12
C ASN A 434 7.50 24.77 -18.38
N SER A 435 6.19 24.94 -18.56
CA SER A 435 5.41 25.93 -17.81
C SER A 435 5.45 25.66 -16.30
N PHE A 436 5.26 24.41 -15.89
CA PHE A 436 5.41 23.98 -14.50
C PHE A 436 6.81 24.29 -13.95
N VAL A 437 7.87 23.93 -14.68
CA VAL A 437 9.27 24.22 -14.31
C VAL A 437 9.50 25.73 -14.12
N MET A 438 8.91 26.57 -14.96
CA MET A 438 8.98 28.04 -14.84
C MET A 438 8.28 28.58 -13.58
N THR A 439 7.38 27.81 -12.97
CA THR A 439 6.72 28.19 -11.70
C THR A 439 7.53 27.82 -10.46
N LEU A 440 8.43 26.83 -10.53
CA LEU A 440 9.19 26.33 -9.38
C LEU A 440 9.94 27.39 -8.56
N PRO A 441 10.62 28.39 -9.17
CA PRO A 441 11.33 29.40 -8.38
C PRO A 441 10.40 30.25 -7.51
N SER A 442 9.11 30.35 -7.87
CA SER A 442 8.12 31.08 -7.06
C SER A 442 7.90 30.44 -5.68
N MET A 443 8.30 29.18 -5.47
CA MET A 443 8.25 28.54 -4.16
C MET A 443 9.15 29.23 -3.14
N LEU A 444 10.28 29.82 -3.58
CA LEU A 444 11.18 30.60 -2.72
C LEU A 444 10.69 32.04 -2.48
N CYS A 445 9.65 32.48 -3.20
CA CYS A 445 8.97 33.75 -2.95
C CYS A 445 7.83 33.63 -1.92
N LYS A 446 7.54 32.42 -1.42
CA LYS A 446 6.54 32.21 -0.36
C LYS A 446 7.11 32.56 1.02
N THR A 447 6.25 32.82 1.99
CA THR A 447 6.66 33.13 3.37
C THR A 447 7.22 31.91 4.12
N LYS A 448 6.80 30.71 3.73
CA LYS A 448 7.26 29.43 4.30
C LYS A 448 7.75 28.49 3.22
N VAL A 449 8.90 27.85 3.46
CA VAL A 449 9.45 26.79 2.59
C VAL A 449 9.91 25.60 3.42
N SER A 450 9.73 24.37 2.90
CA SER A 450 10.24 23.16 3.55
C SER A 450 11.66 22.82 3.10
N ASP A 451 12.42 22.16 3.97
CA ASP A 451 13.74 21.58 3.65
C ASP A 451 13.66 20.64 2.44
N VAL A 452 12.63 19.79 2.36
CA VAL A 452 12.40 18.87 1.22
C VAL A 452 12.23 19.63 -0.10
N THR A 453 11.52 20.77 -0.10
CA THR A 453 11.35 21.60 -1.29
C THR A 453 12.69 22.21 -1.73
N VAL A 454 13.50 22.71 -0.78
CA VAL A 454 14.81 23.28 -1.09
C VAL A 454 15.75 22.21 -1.64
N ASP A 455 15.81 21.04 -1.01
CA ASP A 455 16.61 19.90 -1.50
C ASP A 455 16.21 19.49 -2.91
N SER A 456 14.91 19.45 -3.16
CA SER A 456 14.35 19.15 -4.48
C SER A 456 14.75 20.19 -5.53
N LEU A 457 14.68 21.49 -5.22
CA LEU A 457 15.13 22.57 -6.13
C LEU A 457 16.64 22.51 -6.38
N LEU A 458 17.43 22.21 -5.35
CA LEU A 458 18.87 22.05 -5.46
C LEU A 458 19.23 20.86 -6.35
N GLN A 459 18.61 19.70 -6.15
CA GLN A 459 18.82 18.56 -7.03
C GLN A 459 18.40 18.89 -8.47
N PHE A 460 17.27 19.60 -8.64
CA PHE A 460 16.81 20.00 -9.97
C PHE A 460 17.80 20.94 -10.68
N SER A 461 18.42 21.87 -9.94
CA SER A 461 19.40 22.82 -10.49
C SER A 461 20.62 22.14 -11.09
N LYS A 462 21.02 20.97 -10.57
CA LYS A 462 22.16 20.18 -11.08
C LYS A 462 21.94 19.66 -12.51
N PHE A 463 20.69 19.51 -12.95
CA PHE A 463 20.39 19.03 -14.30
C PHE A 463 20.56 20.11 -15.39
N GLY A 464 20.75 21.38 -15.01
CA GLY A 464 21.06 22.44 -15.98
C GLY A 464 19.93 22.80 -16.95
N HIS A 465 18.67 22.58 -16.56
CA HIS A 465 17.51 22.94 -17.38
C HIS A 465 17.44 24.47 -17.63
N GLU A 466 17.50 24.89 -18.90
CA GLU A 466 17.52 26.31 -19.27
C GLU A 466 16.26 27.05 -18.87
N SER A 467 15.08 26.44 -19.09
CA SER A 467 13.79 26.97 -18.64
C SER A 467 13.77 27.30 -17.14
N PHE A 468 14.39 26.45 -16.34
CA PHE A 468 14.46 26.63 -14.89
C PHE A 468 15.41 27.77 -14.51
N GLN A 469 16.60 27.82 -15.10
CA GLN A 469 17.57 28.89 -14.86
C GLN A 469 17.00 30.26 -15.26
N GLN A 470 16.39 30.35 -16.45
CA GLN A 470 15.72 31.58 -16.90
C GLN A 470 14.61 32.03 -15.95
N ALA A 471 13.82 31.09 -15.41
CA ALA A 471 12.76 31.39 -14.46
C ALA A 471 13.31 31.94 -13.13
N PHE A 472 14.42 31.36 -12.64
CA PHE A 472 15.13 31.84 -11.46
C PHE A 472 15.71 33.24 -11.68
N THR A 473 16.41 33.47 -12.79
CA THR A 473 16.95 34.79 -13.16
C THR A 473 15.87 35.86 -13.18
N LYS A 474 14.74 35.60 -13.85
CA LYS A 474 13.60 36.55 -13.92
C LYS A 474 12.98 36.88 -12.56
N ARG A 475 13.09 35.99 -11.57
CA ARG A 475 12.51 36.16 -10.23
C ARG A 475 13.55 36.50 -9.17
N PHE A 476 14.82 36.66 -9.57
CA PHE A 476 15.94 36.74 -8.64
C PHE A 476 15.80 37.87 -7.63
N GLN A 477 15.48 39.09 -8.09
CA GLN A 477 15.28 40.25 -7.20
C GLN A 477 14.16 40.04 -6.17
N LYS A 478 13.06 39.36 -6.57
CA LYS A 478 11.96 39.02 -5.64
C LYS A 478 12.38 37.95 -4.63
N ILE A 479 13.23 37.00 -5.05
CA ILE A 479 13.79 35.98 -4.17
C ILE A 479 14.69 36.66 -3.13
N LEU A 480 15.64 37.52 -3.57
CA LEU A 480 16.53 38.27 -2.68
C LEU A 480 15.74 39.07 -1.63
N GLY A 481 14.71 39.80 -2.06
CA GLY A 481 13.84 40.56 -1.15
C GLY A 481 13.09 39.70 -0.12
N ASN A 482 12.85 38.42 -0.41
CA ASN A 482 12.13 37.50 0.48
C ASN A 482 13.06 36.68 1.40
N LEU A 483 14.35 36.55 1.10
CA LEU A 483 15.28 35.68 1.85
C LEU A 483 15.30 35.99 3.36
N ARG A 484 15.16 37.27 3.74
CA ARG A 484 15.15 37.72 5.14
C ARG A 484 13.93 37.26 5.93
N SER A 485 12.77 37.27 5.30
CA SER A 485 11.47 36.96 5.92
C SER A 485 11.06 35.49 5.74
N LEU A 486 11.90 34.70 5.06
CA LEU A 486 11.61 33.32 4.73
C LEU A 486 11.72 32.42 5.97
N VAL A 487 10.59 31.83 6.37
CA VAL A 487 10.56 30.84 7.46
C VAL A 487 10.79 29.46 6.88
N ILE A 488 11.82 28.77 7.36
CA ILE A 488 12.17 27.42 6.91
C ILE A 488 11.57 26.40 7.87
N ASN A 489 10.79 25.47 7.33
CA ASN A 489 10.28 24.32 8.07
C ASN A 489 11.21 23.11 7.86
N VAL A 490 11.92 22.70 8.90
CA VAL A 490 12.82 21.53 8.86
C VAL A 490 12.04 20.30 9.30
N THR A 491 11.76 19.39 8.37
CA THR A 491 10.88 18.24 8.61
C THR A 491 11.52 17.21 9.57
N LYS A 492 12.84 17.04 9.49
CA LYS A 492 13.62 16.14 10.36
C LYS A 492 14.94 16.80 10.77
N PRO A 493 14.99 17.49 11.93
CA PRO A 493 16.21 18.12 12.42
C PRO A 493 17.29 17.06 12.68
N SER A 494 18.49 17.29 12.18
CA SER A 494 19.67 16.47 12.47
C SER A 494 20.92 17.35 12.52
N LEU A 495 22.07 16.78 12.90
CA LEU A 495 23.35 17.50 12.84
C LEU A 495 23.68 18.03 11.43
N ILE A 496 23.11 17.41 10.40
CA ILE A 496 23.36 17.74 8.98
C ILE A 496 22.19 18.55 8.39
N ASN A 497 20.98 18.41 8.93
CA ASN A 497 19.76 19.06 8.46
C ASN A 497 19.27 20.09 9.47
N THR A 498 19.96 21.23 9.51
CA THR A 498 19.63 22.40 10.33
C THR A 498 19.03 23.50 9.45
N GLU A 499 18.33 24.47 10.06
CA GLU A 499 17.84 25.66 9.34
C GLU A 499 18.97 26.34 8.56
N GLU A 500 20.14 26.45 9.18
CA GLU A 500 21.34 27.02 8.59
C GLU A 500 21.81 26.25 7.34
N SER A 501 21.83 24.92 7.41
CA SER A 501 22.15 24.08 6.26
C SER A 501 21.19 24.30 5.08
N VAL A 502 19.90 24.51 5.37
CA VAL A 502 18.88 24.77 4.34
C VAL A 502 19.05 26.17 3.74
N LYS A 503 19.37 27.19 4.54
CA LYS A 503 19.70 28.54 4.04
C LYS A 503 20.87 28.50 3.05
N ARG A 504 21.91 27.73 3.38
CA ARG A 504 23.07 27.53 2.51
C ARG A 504 22.71 26.79 1.22
N LYS A 505 21.87 25.76 1.30
CA LYS A 505 21.36 25.03 0.12
C LYS A 505 20.58 25.93 -0.85
N ILE A 506 19.80 26.91 -0.35
CA ILE A 506 19.09 27.89 -1.20
C ILE A 506 20.08 28.66 -2.07
N VAL A 507 21.19 29.12 -1.49
CA VAL A 507 22.23 29.85 -2.24
C VAL A 507 22.94 28.93 -3.24
N TYR A 508 23.22 27.68 -2.85
CA TYR A 508 23.86 26.71 -3.74
C TYR A 508 22.99 26.24 -4.93
N ILE A 509 21.72 26.63 -5.01
CA ILE A 509 20.95 26.47 -6.25
C ILE A 509 21.62 27.23 -7.40
N PHE A 510 22.10 28.44 -7.14
CA PHE A 510 22.73 29.31 -8.15
C PHE A 510 24.14 28.84 -8.55
N TYR A 511 24.80 28.08 -7.68
CA TYR A 511 26.11 27.48 -7.98
C TYR A 511 26.06 26.64 -9.26
N PHE A 512 24.98 25.89 -9.48
CA PHE A 512 24.83 24.99 -10.63
C PHE A 512 24.35 25.67 -11.93
N PHE A 513 24.21 27.01 -11.94
CA PHE A 513 23.77 27.72 -13.15
C PHE A 513 24.90 27.81 -14.18
N LYS A 514 24.58 27.70 -15.47
CA LYS A 514 25.61 27.75 -16.54
C LYS A 514 26.40 29.06 -16.49
N THR A 515 25.70 30.19 -16.40
CA THR A 515 26.28 31.53 -16.24
C THR A 515 25.60 32.28 -15.10
N LEU A 516 26.36 33.15 -14.42
CA LEU A 516 25.83 34.05 -13.37
C LEU A 516 25.71 35.50 -13.84
N ASP A 517 26.27 35.85 -14.99
CA ASP A 517 26.28 37.22 -15.53
C ASP A 517 24.95 37.97 -15.40
N PRO A 518 23.77 37.33 -15.66
CA PRO A 518 22.49 38.02 -15.53
C PRO A 518 22.09 38.44 -14.11
N ILE A 519 22.72 37.87 -13.08
CA ILE A 519 22.36 38.07 -11.65
C ILE A 519 23.56 38.47 -10.78
N LEU A 520 24.78 38.48 -11.33
CA LEU A 520 26.01 38.71 -10.57
C LEU A 520 26.05 40.11 -9.95
N GLU A 521 25.60 41.13 -10.67
CA GLU A 521 25.51 42.50 -10.17
C GLU A 521 24.53 42.61 -8.99
N ASP A 522 23.36 41.98 -9.10
CA ASP A 522 22.36 41.94 -8.03
C ASP A 522 22.90 41.20 -6.79
N ILE A 523 23.67 40.11 -6.97
CA ILE A 523 24.32 39.38 -5.86
C ILE A 523 25.33 40.27 -5.14
N ASN A 524 26.23 40.93 -5.89
CA ASN A 524 27.26 41.79 -5.32
C ASN A 524 26.64 42.96 -4.58
N LYS A 525 25.64 43.63 -5.19
CA LYS A 525 24.90 44.72 -4.57
C LYS A 525 24.21 44.28 -3.28
N PHE A 526 23.60 43.09 -3.24
CA PHE A 526 23.02 42.54 -2.02
C PHE A 526 24.08 42.31 -0.93
N CYS A 527 25.23 41.74 -1.29
CA CYS A 527 26.33 41.49 -0.35
C CYS A 527 26.96 42.78 0.20
N ASP A 528 27.01 43.85 -0.60
CA ASP A 528 27.57 45.14 -0.22
C ASP A 528 26.62 45.94 0.68
N VAL A 529 25.32 45.91 0.38
CA VAL A 529 24.29 46.55 1.21
C VAL A 529 24.15 45.81 2.55
N GLU A 530 24.40 44.50 2.59
CA GLU A 530 24.13 43.66 3.76
C GLU A 530 25.31 42.74 4.13
N PRO A 531 26.46 43.28 4.53
CA PRO A 531 27.67 42.48 4.72
C PRO A 531 27.59 41.48 5.88
N THR A 532 26.69 41.70 6.84
CA THR A 532 26.49 40.87 8.04
C THR A 532 25.35 39.85 7.91
N CYS A 533 24.61 39.87 6.79
CA CYS A 533 23.53 38.92 6.54
C CYS A 533 24.10 37.53 6.24
N ILE A 534 23.53 36.49 6.85
CA ILE A 534 24.02 35.10 6.69
C ILE A 534 23.99 34.64 5.22
N TYR A 535 23.01 35.10 4.45
CA TYR A 535 22.92 34.83 3.01
C TYR A 535 24.05 35.51 2.23
N SER A 536 24.49 36.71 2.62
CA SER A 536 25.63 37.39 2.01
C SER A 536 26.93 36.61 2.22
N CYS A 537 27.12 36.03 3.42
CA CYS A 537 28.23 35.13 3.69
C CYS A 537 28.21 33.90 2.75
N TYR A 538 27.05 33.26 2.58
CA TYR A 538 26.91 32.11 1.69
C TYR A 538 27.06 32.47 0.21
N PHE A 539 26.58 33.64 -0.23
CA PHE A 539 26.79 34.09 -1.61
C PHE A 539 28.27 34.33 -1.91
N ARG A 540 29.01 34.99 -1.00
CA ARG A 540 30.47 35.16 -1.12
C ARG A 540 31.19 33.82 -1.15
N GLU A 541 30.82 32.90 -0.28
CA GLU A 541 31.37 31.55 -0.27
C GLU A 541 31.12 30.82 -1.61
N MET A 542 29.88 30.84 -2.10
CA MET A 542 29.52 30.24 -3.39
C MET A 542 30.33 30.83 -4.56
N LEU A 543 30.50 32.16 -4.60
CA LEU A 543 31.29 32.84 -5.63
C LEU A 543 32.77 32.43 -5.58
N ASN A 544 33.35 32.33 -4.38
CA ASN A 544 34.73 31.88 -4.18
C ASN A 544 34.95 30.44 -4.64
N ILE A 545 34.00 29.54 -4.36
CA ILE A 545 34.08 28.14 -4.83
C ILE A 545 34.02 28.08 -6.36
N ARG A 546 33.18 28.91 -6.98
CA ARG A 546 33.00 28.94 -8.43
C ARG A 546 34.18 29.55 -9.18
N SER A 547 34.83 30.58 -8.63
CA SER A 547 36.02 31.21 -9.23
C SER A 547 37.27 30.33 -9.19
N GLY A 548 37.32 29.35 -8.28
CA GLY A 548 38.40 28.37 -8.17
C GLY A 548 38.30 27.15 -9.10
N LEU A 549 37.26 27.04 -9.94
CA LEU A 549 37.05 25.91 -10.86
C LEU A 549 37.34 26.30 -12.31
N PRO A 550 37.95 25.42 -13.13
CA PRO A 550 38.07 25.66 -14.57
C PRO A 550 36.67 25.75 -15.20
N SER A 551 36.50 26.69 -16.14
CA SER A 551 35.25 26.96 -16.85
C SER A 551 34.65 25.66 -17.41
N ARG A 552 33.41 25.35 -17.00
CA ARG A 552 32.63 24.26 -17.60
C ARG A 552 31.95 24.80 -18.85
N ASP A 553 32.68 24.75 -19.97
CA ASP A 553 32.14 24.93 -21.31
C ASP A 553 31.36 23.68 -21.76
#